data_AF-A0A7W1AB35-F1
#
_entry.id   AF-A0A7W1AB35-F1
#
_cell.length_a   1.000
_cell.length_b   1.000
_cell.length_c   1.000
_cell.angle_alpha   90.00
_cell.angle_beta   90.00
_cell.angle_gamma   90.00
#
_symmetry.space_group_name_H-M   'P 1'
#
loop_
_entity.id
_entity.type
_entity.pdbx_description
1 polymer ?
#
loop_
_entity_poly.entity_id
_entity_poly.type
_entity_poly.pdbx_seq_one_letter_code
_entity_poly.pdbx_strand_id
1 'polypeptide(L)'
;MAMSGMRRMTTGFGLIQEEPPEQIAREGVPKLLALCPPDMRSEAIELAHWAYGGLGGVAFGALPARARMHSWAGPAYGLATWVLFERVVAPLLGLRSTRESRPIERAAIAADHVLYGFVVGSGPSPRERIA
;
A
#
# COMPACT_ATOMS: atom_id res chain seq x y z
N MET A 1 -5.37 -4.27 -10.35
CA MET A 1 -6.77 -4.71 -10.59
C MET A 1 -7.63 -4.60 -9.32
N ALA A 2 -7.29 -5.24 -8.19
CA ALA A 2 -8.06 -5.08 -6.94
C ALA A 2 -7.86 -3.70 -6.25
N MET A 3 -6.60 -3.27 -6.06
CA MET A 3 -6.27 -2.02 -5.35
C MET A 3 -6.65 -0.77 -6.15
N SER A 4 -6.42 -0.74 -7.47
CA SER A 4 -6.87 0.36 -8.35
C SER A 4 -8.41 0.46 -8.45
N GLY A 5 -9.15 -0.59 -8.07
CA GLY A 5 -10.62 -0.60 -8.02
C GLY A 5 -11.14 0.04 -6.72
N MET A 6 -10.61 -0.39 -5.57
CA MET A 6 -10.96 0.23 -4.28
C MET A 6 -10.55 1.69 -4.24
N ARG A 7 -9.35 2.03 -4.76
CA ARG A 7 -8.85 3.41 -4.84
C ARG A 7 -9.82 4.33 -5.58
N ARG A 8 -10.25 3.94 -6.78
CA ARG A 8 -11.26 4.66 -7.58
C ARG A 8 -12.61 4.75 -6.88
N MET A 9 -12.99 3.72 -6.14
CA MET A 9 -14.22 3.72 -5.37
C MET A 9 -14.13 4.72 -4.20
N THR A 10 -13.06 4.72 -3.42
CA THR A 10 -12.87 5.62 -2.29
C THR A 10 -12.69 7.09 -2.70
N THR A 11 -12.01 7.36 -3.82
CA THR A 11 -11.93 8.73 -4.37
C THR A 11 -13.26 9.15 -5.01
N GLY A 12 -13.92 8.25 -5.74
CA GLY A 12 -15.25 8.48 -6.31
C GLY A 12 -16.33 8.76 -5.28
N PHE A 13 -16.25 8.14 -4.09
CA PHE A 13 -17.13 8.43 -2.96
C PHE A 13 -16.68 9.63 -2.10
N GLY A 14 -15.57 10.28 -2.46
CA GLY A 14 -15.03 11.42 -1.71
C GLY A 14 -14.52 11.07 -0.30
N LEU A 15 -14.23 9.79 -0.04
CA LEU A 15 -13.66 9.31 1.23
C LEU A 15 -12.17 9.65 1.35
N ILE A 16 -11.49 9.76 0.20
CA ILE A 16 -10.09 10.16 0.04
C ILE A 16 -10.05 11.28 -0.99
N GLN A 17 -9.46 12.43 -0.64
CA GLN A 17 -9.49 13.62 -1.51
C GLN A 17 -8.46 13.57 -2.63
N GLU A 18 -7.30 12.96 -2.37
CA GLU A 18 -6.21 12.85 -3.33
C GLU A 18 -5.60 11.46 -3.24
N GLU A 19 -5.21 10.88 -4.39
CA GLU A 19 -4.65 9.54 -4.40
C GLU A 19 -3.35 9.50 -3.57
N PRO A 20 -3.24 8.60 -2.56
CA PRO A 20 -2.11 8.60 -1.64
C PRO A 20 -0.72 8.50 -2.31
N PRO A 21 -0.50 7.65 -3.33
CA PRO A 21 0.79 7.56 -4.02
C PRO A 21 1.22 8.86 -4.69
N GLU A 22 0.28 9.57 -5.30
CA GLU A 22 0.50 10.83 -6.02
C GLU A 22 0.84 11.94 -5.04
N GLN A 23 0.16 11.97 -3.89
CA GLN A 23 0.47 12.89 -2.80
C GLN A 23 1.87 12.63 -2.21
N ILE A 24 2.21 11.36 -1.94
CA ILE A 24 3.54 10.96 -1.48
C ILE A 24 4.62 11.37 -2.49
N ALA A 25 4.38 11.18 -3.79
CA ALA A 25 5.35 11.53 -4.82
C ALA A 25 5.60 13.04 -4.89
N ARG A 26 4.55 13.85 -4.76
CA ARG A 26 4.65 15.32 -4.77
C ARG A 26 5.33 15.88 -3.53
N GLU A 27 4.98 15.39 -2.34
CA GLU A 27 5.51 15.92 -1.08
C GLU A 27 6.85 15.28 -0.70
N GLY A 28 6.96 13.96 -0.79
CA GLY A 28 8.07 13.20 -0.23
C GLY A 28 9.27 13.06 -1.16
N VAL A 29 9.04 12.99 -2.48
CA VAL A 29 10.11 12.77 -3.47
C VAL A 29 10.00 13.67 -4.72
N PRO A 30 9.79 14.99 -4.57
CA PRO A 30 9.53 15.89 -5.71
C PRO A 30 10.68 15.92 -6.73
N LYS A 31 11.93 15.76 -6.27
CA LYS A 31 13.11 15.72 -7.15
C LYS A 31 13.12 14.47 -8.04
N LEU A 32 12.69 13.31 -7.52
CA LEU A 32 12.59 12.09 -8.32
C LEU A 32 11.41 12.18 -9.29
N LEU A 33 10.28 12.74 -8.85
CA LEU A 33 9.13 12.97 -9.71
C LEU A 33 9.45 13.91 -10.88
N ALA A 34 10.32 14.90 -10.66
CA ALA A 34 10.77 15.83 -11.69
C ALA A 34 11.62 15.16 -12.78
N LEU A 35 12.24 14.01 -12.51
CA LEU A 35 12.99 13.23 -13.51
C LEU A 35 12.06 12.51 -14.50
N CYS A 36 10.80 12.29 -14.14
CA CYS A 36 9.82 11.68 -15.02
C CYS A 36 9.17 12.73 -15.94
N PRO A 37 9.05 12.45 -17.25
CA PRO A 37 8.26 13.24 -18.18
C PRO A 37 6.85 13.49 -17.63
N PRO A 38 6.30 14.71 -17.72
CA PRO A 38 5.01 15.05 -17.09
C PRO A 38 3.86 14.13 -17.48
N ASP A 39 3.86 13.66 -18.72
CA ASP A 39 2.91 12.75 -19.34
C ASP A 39 3.02 11.30 -18.85
N MET A 40 4.12 10.92 -18.18
CA MET A 40 4.35 9.57 -17.66
C MET A 40 4.38 9.50 -16.13
N ARG A 41 4.16 10.62 -15.43
CA ARG A 41 4.31 10.69 -13.97
C ARG A 41 3.32 9.79 -13.25
N SER A 42 2.06 9.79 -13.67
CA SER A 42 1.00 9.00 -13.05
C SER A 42 1.28 7.50 -13.19
N GLU A 43 1.72 7.07 -14.37
CA GLU A 43 2.07 5.69 -14.67
C GLU A 43 3.31 5.26 -13.88
N ALA A 44 4.31 6.13 -13.77
CA ALA A 44 5.50 5.87 -12.96
C ALA A 44 5.16 5.73 -11.47
N ILE A 45 4.26 6.58 -10.95
CA ILE A 45 3.77 6.51 -9.58
C ILE A 45 2.99 5.20 -9.36
N GLU A 46 2.10 4.83 -10.28
CA GLU A 46 1.35 3.58 -10.17
C GLU A 46 2.28 2.35 -10.23
N LEU A 47 3.27 2.36 -11.13
CA LEU A 47 4.29 1.32 -11.21
C LEU A 47 5.11 1.21 -9.91
N ALA A 48 5.53 2.35 -9.36
CA ALA A 48 6.27 2.38 -8.09
C ALA A 48 5.40 1.83 -6.93
N HIS A 49 4.12 2.18 -6.91
CA HIS A 49 3.17 1.65 -5.93
C HIS A 49 2.98 0.13 -6.06
N TRP A 50 2.87 -0.38 -7.29
CA TRP A 50 2.79 -1.82 -7.54
C TRP A 50 4.07 -2.54 -7.15
N ALA A 51 5.23 -1.97 -7.48
CA ALA A 51 6.53 -2.52 -7.10
C ALA A 51 6.68 -2.58 -5.58
N TYR A 52 6.27 -1.52 -4.86
CA TYR A 52 6.25 -1.49 -3.40
C TYR A 52 5.34 -2.59 -2.82
N GLY A 53 4.11 -2.72 -3.32
CA GLY A 53 3.18 -3.76 -2.89
C GLY A 53 3.68 -5.18 -3.21
N GLY A 54 4.32 -5.37 -4.37
CA GLY A 54 4.91 -6.65 -4.78
C GLY A 54 6.09 -7.05 -3.88
N LEU A 55 7.00 -6.11 -3.60
CA LEU A 55 8.11 -6.31 -2.66
C LEU A 55 7.61 -6.64 -1.25
N GLY A 56 6.54 -5.98 -0.81
CA GLY A 56 5.87 -6.33 0.44
C GLY A 56 5.31 -7.76 0.44
N GLY A 57 4.80 -8.25 -0.69
CA GLY A 57 4.35 -9.64 -0.83
C GLY A 57 5.50 -10.63 -0.73
N VAL A 58 6.65 -10.33 -1.36
CA VAL A 58 7.88 -11.13 -1.24
C VAL A 58 8.38 -11.17 0.20
N ALA A 59 8.40 -10.02 0.88
CA ALA A 59 8.80 -9.93 2.28
C ALA A 59 7.89 -10.76 3.19
N PHE A 60 6.56 -10.74 2.97
CA PHE A 60 5.65 -11.62 3.67
C PHE A 60 5.94 -13.09 3.38
N GLY A 61 6.18 -13.46 2.13
CA GLY A 61 6.49 -14.84 1.71
C GLY A 61 7.76 -15.40 2.37
N ALA A 62 8.73 -14.53 2.69
CA ALA A 62 9.95 -14.88 3.40
C ALA A 62 9.74 -15.17 4.91
N LEU A 63 8.57 -14.87 5.46
CA LEU A 63 8.25 -15.19 6.86
C LEU A 63 8.21 -16.71 7.09
N PRO A 64 8.54 -17.18 8.31
CA PRO A 64 8.46 -18.59 8.67
C PRO A 64 7.07 -19.17 8.38
N ALA A 65 7.02 -20.40 7.87
CA ALA A 65 5.75 -21.05 7.52
C ALA A 65 4.74 -21.06 8.68
N ARG A 66 5.21 -21.33 9.91
CA ARG A 66 4.39 -21.27 11.13
C ARG A 66 3.69 -19.93 11.35
N ALA A 67 4.34 -18.81 10.99
CA ALA A 67 3.76 -17.48 11.13
C ALA A 67 2.75 -17.22 10.02
N ARG A 68 3.06 -17.61 8.77
CA ARG A 68 2.16 -17.43 7.60
C ARG A 68 0.90 -18.27 7.66
N MET A 69 0.93 -19.42 8.34
CA MET A 69 -0.22 -20.33 8.45
C MET A 69 -1.34 -19.81 9.38
N HIS A 70 -1.08 -18.76 10.16
CA HIS A 70 -2.13 -18.17 11.00
C HIS A 70 -3.10 -17.38 10.12
N SER A 71 -4.41 -17.60 10.28
CA SER A 71 -5.45 -16.94 9.44
C SER A 71 -5.40 -15.42 9.48
N TRP A 72 -4.90 -14.86 10.60
CA TRP A 72 -4.72 -13.42 10.78
C TRP A 72 -3.36 -12.87 10.36
N ALA A 73 -2.41 -13.71 9.92
CA ALA A 73 -1.05 -13.27 9.60
C ALA A 73 -1.02 -12.23 8.47
N GLY A 74 -1.79 -12.48 7.41
CA GLY A 74 -1.93 -11.55 6.29
C GLY A 74 -2.52 -10.21 6.71
N PRO A 75 -3.75 -10.17 7.26
CA PRO A 75 -4.37 -8.94 7.76
C PRO A 75 -3.49 -8.15 8.74
N ALA A 76 -2.88 -8.82 9.71
CA ALA A 76 -1.98 -8.20 10.68
C ALA A 76 -0.73 -7.63 10.01
N TYR A 77 -0.16 -8.34 9.03
CA TYR A 77 0.97 -7.85 8.25
C TYR A 77 0.62 -6.59 7.45
N GLY A 78 -0.53 -6.60 6.77
CA GLY A 78 -1.04 -5.43 6.05
C GLY A 78 -1.19 -4.22 6.96
N LEU A 79 -1.84 -4.39 8.12
CA LEU A 79 -1.97 -3.32 9.10
C LEU A 79 -0.61 -2.85 9.63
N ALA A 80 0.32 -3.77 9.90
CA ALA A 80 1.67 -3.44 10.32
C ALA A 80 2.43 -2.63 9.26
N THR A 81 2.28 -2.96 7.97
CA THR A 81 2.87 -2.17 6.88
C THR A 81 2.31 -0.74 6.81
N TRP A 82 1.00 -0.57 7.04
CA TRP A 82 0.40 0.76 7.14
C TRP A 82 0.96 1.56 8.33
N VAL A 83 1.02 0.95 9.52
CA VAL A 83 1.59 1.58 10.72
C VAL A 83 3.06 1.94 10.52
N LEU A 84 3.84 1.06 9.89
CA LEU A 84 5.24 1.33 9.56
C LEU A 84 5.35 2.54 8.63
N PHE A 85 4.48 2.63 7.62
CA PHE A 85 4.44 3.79 6.75
C PHE A 85 4.13 5.07 7.54
N GLU A 86 3.05 5.10 8.32
CA GLU A 86 2.65 6.30 9.06
C GLU A 86 3.69 6.73 10.11
N ARG A 87 4.36 5.78 10.77
CA ARG A 87 5.25 6.06 11.91
C ARG A 87 6.70 6.27 11.51
N VAL A 88 7.12 5.74 10.37
CA VAL A 88 8.53 5.76 9.95
C VAL A 88 8.68 6.45 8.61
N VAL A 89 8.01 5.94 7.57
CA VAL A 89 8.23 6.43 6.19
C VAL A 89 7.69 7.85 6.02
N ALA A 90 6.45 8.12 6.44
CA ALA A 90 5.82 9.42 6.28
C ALA A 90 6.57 10.55 7.02
N PRO A 91 7.00 10.39 8.28
CA PRO A 91 7.83 11.39 8.96
C PRO A 91 9.20 11.59 8.28
N LEU A 92 9.85 10.52 7.83
CA LEU A 92 11.15 10.61 7.16
C LEU A 92 11.06 11.35 5.81
N LEU A 93 9.94 11.18 5.10
CA LEU A 93 9.65 11.91 3.86
C LEU A 93 9.07 13.30 4.10
N GLY A 94 8.81 13.69 5.35
CA GLY A 94 8.26 15.00 5.69
C GLY A 94 6.82 15.21 5.22
N LEU A 95 6.04 14.12 5.05
CA LEU A 95 4.67 14.18 4.53
C LEU A 95 3.76 14.88 5.53
N ARG A 96 3.27 16.06 5.17
CA ARG A 96 2.43 16.89 6.05
C ARG A 96 0.98 16.45 5.99
N SER A 97 0.53 16.01 4.82
CA SER A 97 -0.84 15.60 4.57
C SER A 97 -1.26 14.38 5.41
N THR A 98 -0.37 13.43 5.71
CA THR A 98 -0.68 12.32 6.65
C THR A 98 -1.07 12.79 8.06
N ARG A 99 -0.63 13.98 8.46
CA ARG A 99 -0.95 14.59 9.76
C ARG A 99 -2.29 15.32 9.74
N GLU A 100 -2.71 15.79 8.58
CA GLU A 100 -3.93 16.58 8.36
C GLU A 100 -5.10 15.74 7.82
N SER A 101 -4.86 14.47 7.44
CA SER A 101 -5.88 13.55 6.96
C SER A 101 -7.03 13.35 7.96
N ARG A 102 -8.25 13.27 7.44
CA ARG A 102 -9.45 13.05 8.28
C ARG A 102 -9.42 11.63 8.88
N PRO A 103 -9.99 11.39 10.07
CA PRO A 103 -10.02 10.05 10.67
C PRO A 103 -10.63 8.97 9.76
N ILE A 104 -11.64 9.33 8.98
CA ILE A 104 -12.30 8.42 8.02
C ILE A 104 -11.39 8.04 6.84
N GLU A 105 -10.54 8.97 6.39
CA GLU A 105 -9.57 8.75 5.32
C GLU A 105 -8.50 7.75 5.79
N ARG A 106 -7.99 7.96 7.02
CA ARG A 106 -7.03 7.04 7.64
C ARG A 106 -7.64 5.65 7.85
N ALA A 107 -8.90 5.56 8.26
CA ALA A 107 -9.60 4.30 8.40
C ALA A 107 -9.78 3.58 7.05
N ALA A 108 -10.12 4.31 5.98
CA ALA A 108 -10.22 3.76 4.63
C ALA A 108 -8.86 3.22 4.14
N ILE A 109 -7.78 3.97 4.33
CA ILE A 109 -6.42 3.54 3.96
C ILE A 109 -5.97 2.33 4.79
N ALA A 110 -6.28 2.30 6.10
CA ALA A 110 -5.99 1.14 6.94
C ALA A 110 -6.74 -0.11 6.49
N ALA A 111 -8.03 0.04 6.11
CA ALA A 111 -8.83 -1.06 5.59
C ALA A 111 -8.28 -1.60 4.27
N ASP A 112 -7.81 -0.73 3.38
CA ASP A 112 -7.14 -1.11 2.13
C ASP A 112 -5.86 -1.93 2.40
N HIS A 113 -5.08 -1.56 3.42
CA HIS A 113 -3.91 -2.33 3.83
C HIS A 113 -4.26 -3.67 4.47
N VAL A 114 -5.34 -3.75 5.24
CA VAL A 114 -5.86 -5.02 5.74
C VAL A 114 -6.27 -5.93 4.58
N LEU A 115 -6.93 -5.39 3.55
CA LEU A 115 -7.29 -6.15 2.35
C LEU A 115 -6.04 -6.60 1.59
N TYR A 116 -5.06 -5.72 1.40
CA TYR A 116 -3.76 -6.08 0.81
C TYR A 116 -3.12 -7.25 1.57
N GLY A 117 -3.11 -7.17 2.91
CA GLY A 117 -2.61 -8.23 3.78
C GLY A 117 -3.37 -9.54 3.59
N PHE A 118 -4.69 -9.49 3.46
CA PHE A 118 -5.52 -10.65 3.15
C PHE A 118 -5.12 -11.29 1.81
N VAL A 119 -4.98 -10.48 0.75
CA VAL A 119 -4.59 -10.94 -0.59
C VAL A 119 -3.21 -11.62 -0.55
N VAL A 120 -2.23 -11.00 0.09
CA VAL A 120 -0.88 -11.57 0.23
C VAL A 120 -0.88 -12.85 1.08
N GLY A 121 -1.70 -12.89 2.13
CA GLY A 121 -1.89 -14.06 2.99
C GLY A 121 -2.58 -15.24 2.30
N SER A 122 -3.43 -14.97 1.30
CA SER A 122 -4.16 -15.97 0.52
C SER A 122 -3.36 -16.59 -0.65
N GLY A 123 -2.08 -16.23 -0.83
CA GLY A 123 -1.24 -16.80 -1.89
C GLY A 123 -1.12 -18.33 -1.80
N PRO A 124 -0.85 -19.02 -2.93
CA PRO A 124 -0.96 -20.47 -3.04
C PRO A 124 -0.13 -21.19 -1.98
N SER A 125 -0.81 -22.04 -1.23
CA SER A 125 -0.17 -22.88 -0.23
C SER A 125 0.81 -23.84 -0.93
N PRO A 126 1.92 -24.26 -0.30
CA PRO A 126 2.82 -25.24 -0.90
C PRO A 126 2.14 -26.55 -1.36
N ARG A 127 0.94 -26.84 -0.86
CA ARG A 127 0.15 -28.03 -1.21
C ARG A 127 -0.48 -27.96 -2.61
N GLU A 128 -0.68 -26.77 -3.17
CA GLU A 128 -1.28 -26.59 -4.50
C GLU A 128 -0.26 -26.59 -5.64
N ARG A 129 1.05 -26.61 -5.33
CA ARG A 129 2.13 -26.65 -6.34
C ARG A 129 2.47 -28.06 -6.85
N ILE A 130 1.80 -29.10 -6.36
CA ILE A 130 2.10 -30.52 -6.67
C ILE A 130 0.86 -31.27 -7.21
N ALA A 131 -0.25 -30.56 -7.48
CA ALA A 131 -1.44 -31.14 -8.11
C ALA A 131 -1.45 -30.85 -9.63
#